data_AF-A0AAN7UCK0-F1
#
_entry.id   AF-A0AAN7UCK0-F1
#
_cell.length_a   1.000
_cell.length_b   1.000
_cell.length_c   1.000
_cell.angle_alpha   90.00
_cell.angle_beta   90.00
_cell.angle_gamma   90.00
#
_symmetry.space_group_name_H-M   'P 1'
#
loop_
_entity.id
_entity.type
_entity.pdbx_description
1 polymer ?
#
loop_
_entity_poly.entity_id
_entity_poly.type
_entity_poly.pdbx_seq_one_letter_code
_entity_poly.pdbx_strand_id
1 'polypeptide(L)'
;MSRENARTFYSAEPEEIASHGWNIVSVDHPYNAGIVEFPDGHAIFANESIISNGTVEFYLDARAADMSFVLDALSDPSIVSQIPRLSSCASLPTDKVGAFGHSFGGATALQLLLNDTRFAVGANFDGILFGFVIEVGTDSPFILFGTNPRMKD
;
A
#
# COMPACT_ATOMS: atom_id res chain seq x y z
N MET A 1 -14.03 2.11 10.60
CA MET A 1 -12.57 2.13 10.44
C MET A 1 -12.03 3.44 11.04
N SER A 2 -10.72 3.66 11.14
CA SER A 2 -10.13 4.94 11.59
C SER A 2 -9.39 5.63 10.45
N ARG A 3 -9.04 6.91 10.61
CA ARG A 3 -8.06 7.57 9.75
C ARG A 3 -6.72 6.84 9.79
N GLU A 4 -6.02 6.85 8.68
CA GLU A 4 -4.75 6.15 8.48
C GLU A 4 -3.60 7.15 8.29
N ASN A 5 -2.36 6.69 8.45
CA ASN A 5 -1.18 7.56 8.34
C ASN A 5 -0.91 7.96 6.89
N ALA A 6 -0.28 9.12 6.70
CA ALA A 6 0.22 9.55 5.40
C ALA A 6 1.45 8.72 4.98
N ARG A 7 1.72 8.63 3.68
CA ARG A 7 2.82 7.84 3.08
C ARG A 7 4.20 8.16 3.65
N THR A 8 4.39 9.36 4.18
CA THR A 8 5.65 9.85 4.76
C THR A 8 5.90 9.35 6.19
N PHE A 9 4.86 8.86 6.89
CA PHE A 9 4.99 8.44 8.28
C PHE A 9 5.96 7.27 8.48
N TYR A 10 6.11 6.42 7.45
CA TYR A 10 6.94 5.23 7.52
C TYR A 10 8.32 5.39 6.89
N SER A 11 8.77 6.60 6.52
CA SER A 11 9.88 6.82 5.58
C SER A 11 11.17 6.05 5.89
N ALA A 12 11.52 5.84 7.16
CA ALA A 12 12.73 5.12 7.55
C ALA A 12 12.80 3.68 7.00
N GLU A 13 11.68 2.97 6.93
CA GLU A 13 11.64 1.59 6.45
C GLU A 13 11.79 1.49 4.91
N PRO A 14 10.98 2.20 4.10
CA PRO A 14 11.19 2.34 2.65
C PRO A 14 12.59 2.84 2.29
N GLU A 15 13.15 3.79 3.03
CA GLU A 15 14.50 4.32 2.79
C GLU A 15 15.57 3.24 3.01
N GLU A 16 15.47 2.47 4.10
CA GLU A 16 16.38 1.35 4.36
C GLU A 16 16.27 0.31 3.23
N ILE A 17 15.06 -0.12 2.86
CA ILE A 17 14.87 -1.11 1.78
C ILE A 17 15.41 -0.57 0.44
N ALA A 18 15.17 0.70 0.12
CA ALA A 18 15.69 1.34 -1.08
C ALA A 18 17.22 1.40 -1.09
N SER A 19 17.87 1.55 0.07
CA SER A 19 19.33 1.53 0.20
C SER A 19 19.96 0.20 -0.22
N HIS A 20 19.18 -0.89 -0.22
CA HIS A 20 19.58 -2.22 -0.71
C HIS A 20 19.28 -2.45 -2.20
N GLY A 21 18.92 -1.40 -2.95
CA GLY A 21 18.78 -1.45 -4.41
C GLY A 21 17.36 -1.73 -4.92
N TRP A 22 16.35 -1.59 -4.05
CA TRP A 22 14.94 -1.74 -4.43
C TRP A 22 14.32 -0.41 -4.86
N ASN A 23 13.47 -0.46 -5.89
CA ASN A 23 12.54 0.63 -6.18
C ASN A 23 11.38 0.53 -5.19
N ILE A 24 11.09 1.61 -4.47
CA ILE A 24 9.99 1.65 -3.49
C ILE A 24 9.01 2.75 -3.84
N VAL A 25 7.72 2.42 -3.75
CA VAL A 25 6.61 3.34 -3.96
C VAL A 25 5.69 3.27 -2.75
N SER A 26 5.63 4.37 -2.00
CA SER A 26 4.68 4.54 -0.89
C SER A 26 3.46 5.31 -1.39
N VAL A 27 2.27 4.77 -1.12
CA VAL A 27 0.99 5.28 -1.66
C VAL A 27 0.16 5.88 -0.54
N ASP A 28 -0.41 7.06 -0.80
CA ASP A 28 -1.48 7.62 0.02
C ASP A 28 -2.84 7.21 -0.56
N HIS A 29 -3.79 6.89 0.31
CA HIS A 29 -5.18 6.63 -0.06
C HIS A 29 -6.04 7.87 0.31
N PRO A 30 -6.45 8.70 -0.66
CA PRO A 30 -7.19 9.94 -0.40
C PRO A 30 -8.45 9.72 0.46
N TYR A 31 -8.79 10.71 1.28
CA TYR A 31 -9.89 10.66 2.25
C TYR A 31 -9.75 9.62 3.38
N ASN A 32 -8.77 8.73 3.32
CA ASN A 32 -8.46 7.78 4.39
C ASN A 32 -7.12 8.11 5.08
N ALA A 33 -6.09 8.49 4.33
CA ALA A 33 -4.85 9.04 4.86
C ALA A 33 -5.09 10.39 5.56
N GLY A 34 -4.34 10.66 6.62
CA GLY A 34 -4.49 11.87 7.44
C GLY A 34 -4.32 13.17 6.64
N ILE A 35 -3.45 13.16 5.64
CA ILE A 35 -3.26 14.24 4.67
C ILE A 35 -2.63 13.69 3.38
N VAL A 36 -3.09 14.19 2.24
CA VAL A 36 -2.50 13.96 0.92
C VAL A 36 -2.30 15.31 0.24
N GLU A 37 -1.04 15.69 0.01
CA GLU A 37 -0.67 16.93 -0.68
C GLU A 37 -0.39 16.66 -2.17
N PHE A 38 -0.95 17.51 -3.03
CA PHE A 38 -0.84 17.44 -4.50
C PHE A 38 0.14 18.50 -5.05
N PRO A 39 0.64 18.34 -6.28
CA PRO A 39 1.69 19.21 -6.84
C PRO A 39 1.33 20.70 -6.98
N ASP A 40 0.04 21.04 -7.05
CA ASP A 40 -0.47 22.42 -7.09
C ASP A 40 -0.67 23.03 -5.68
N GLY A 41 -0.29 22.29 -4.63
CA GLY A 41 -0.37 22.72 -3.24
C GLY A 41 -1.73 22.49 -2.57
N HIS A 42 -2.72 21.90 -3.26
CA HIS A 42 -3.95 21.51 -2.58
C HIS A 42 -3.73 20.25 -1.74
N ALA A 43 -4.51 20.11 -0.67
CA ALA A 43 -4.46 18.97 0.22
C ALA A 43 -5.85 18.35 0.43
N ILE A 44 -5.90 17.03 0.43
CA ILE A 44 -7.06 16.25 0.84
C ILE A 44 -6.79 15.65 2.21
N PHE A 45 -7.71 15.84 3.15
CA PHE A 45 -7.64 15.28 4.50
C PHE A 45 -8.53 14.04 4.62
N ALA A 46 -8.27 13.24 5.66
CA ALA A 46 -9.18 12.18 6.07
C ALA A 46 -10.60 12.72 6.28
N ASN A 47 -11.59 12.00 5.76
CA ASN A 47 -13.00 12.37 5.87
C ASN A 47 -13.74 11.33 6.72
N GLU A 48 -14.08 11.71 7.95
CA GLU A 48 -14.73 10.80 8.91
C GLU A 48 -16.08 10.28 8.42
N SER A 49 -16.85 11.09 7.69
CA SER A 49 -18.12 10.63 7.10
C SER A 49 -17.88 9.56 6.03
N ILE A 50 -16.83 9.71 5.23
CA ILE A 50 -16.45 8.69 4.25
C ILE A 50 -15.98 7.43 4.97
N ILE A 51 -15.15 7.55 6.01
CA ILE A 51 -14.54 6.44 6.80
C ILE A 51 -15.58 5.67 7.65
N SER A 52 -16.66 6.32 8.06
CA SER A 52 -17.71 5.71 8.88
C SER A 52 -18.83 5.05 8.06
N ASN A 53 -19.02 5.44 6.80
CA ASN A 53 -20.10 4.93 5.95
C ASN A 53 -19.79 3.63 5.20
N GLY A 54 -18.53 3.19 5.14
CA GLY A 54 -18.12 1.97 4.44
C GLY A 54 -17.83 0.80 5.38
N THR A 55 -17.84 -0.42 4.84
CA THR A 55 -17.38 -1.63 5.53
C THR A 55 -15.86 -1.75 5.43
N VAL A 56 -15.25 -2.57 6.29
CA VAL A 56 -13.79 -2.81 6.23
C VAL A 56 -13.40 -3.43 4.88
N GLU A 57 -14.23 -4.32 4.35
CA GLU A 57 -14.06 -4.97 3.05
C GLU A 57 -14.09 -3.95 1.91
N PHE A 58 -15.04 -3.01 1.93
CA PHE A 58 -15.12 -1.94 0.93
C PHE A 58 -13.82 -1.14 0.83
N TYR A 59 -13.24 -0.76 1.97
CA TYR A 59 -11.98 -0.02 1.96
C TYR A 59 -10.77 -0.88 1.61
N LEU A 60 -10.78 -2.15 2.00
CA LEU A 60 -9.72 -3.08 1.65
C LEU A 60 -9.66 -3.26 0.14
N ASP A 61 -10.82 -3.45 -0.49
CA ASP A 61 -10.95 -3.57 -1.94
C ASP A 61 -10.54 -2.27 -2.64
N ALA A 62 -10.95 -1.10 -2.13
CA ALA A 62 -10.53 0.19 -2.66
C ALA A 62 -9.02 0.38 -2.58
N ARG A 63 -8.39 0.05 -1.44
CA ARG A 63 -6.93 0.14 -1.28
C ARG A 63 -6.19 -0.83 -2.19
N ALA A 64 -6.67 -2.06 -2.33
CA ALA A 64 -6.07 -3.02 -3.26
C ALA A 64 -6.19 -2.52 -4.71
N ALA A 65 -7.34 -1.96 -5.09
CA ALA A 65 -7.54 -1.37 -6.41
C ALA A 65 -6.61 -0.17 -6.65
N ASP A 66 -6.43 0.72 -5.66
CA ASP A 66 -5.49 1.84 -5.74
C ASP A 66 -4.05 1.37 -5.99
N MET A 67 -3.62 0.31 -5.31
CA MET A 67 -2.27 -0.25 -5.46
C MET A 67 -2.06 -0.88 -6.84
N SER A 68 -3.05 -1.63 -7.35
CA SER A 68 -3.02 -2.15 -8.73
C SER A 68 -3.06 -1.02 -9.76
N PHE A 69 -3.84 0.04 -9.53
CA PHE A 69 -3.85 1.24 -10.38
C PHE A 69 -2.49 1.93 -10.41
N VAL A 70 -1.83 2.09 -9.27
CA VAL A 70 -0.47 2.65 -9.21
C VAL A 70 0.50 1.77 -10.00
N LEU A 71 0.40 0.44 -9.88
CA LEU A 71 1.25 -0.49 -10.62
C LEU A 71 0.99 -0.41 -12.14
N ASP A 72 -0.26 -0.26 -12.57
CA ASP A 72 -0.63 -0.01 -13.96
C ASP A 72 -0.02 1.29 -14.48
N ALA A 73 -0.16 2.38 -13.73
CA ALA A 73 0.40 3.68 -14.07
C ALA A 73 1.93 3.62 -14.20
N LEU A 74 2.61 2.90 -13.32
CA LEU A 74 4.07 2.72 -13.38
C LEU A 74 4.54 1.75 -14.48
N SER A 75 3.62 0.94 -15.01
CA SER A 75 3.88 0.07 -16.16
C SER A 75 3.80 0.82 -17.49
N ASP A 76 3.19 2.01 -17.52
CA ASP A 76 3.05 2.84 -18.71
C ASP A 76 4.21 3.85 -18.82
N PRO A 77 5.11 3.70 -19.80
CA PRO A 77 6.23 4.64 -20.00
C PRO A 77 5.79 6.08 -20.24
N SER A 78 4.60 6.30 -20.81
CA SER A 78 4.05 7.64 -21.03
C SER A 78 3.70 8.35 -19.73
N ILE A 79 3.27 7.61 -18.71
CA ILE A 79 3.04 8.11 -17.36
C ILE A 79 4.36 8.27 -16.61
N VAL A 80 5.23 7.26 -16.64
CA VAL A 80 6.55 7.30 -15.97
C VAL A 80 7.37 8.50 -16.45
N SER A 81 7.30 8.82 -17.75
CA SER A 81 8.03 9.96 -18.32
C SER A 81 7.65 11.33 -17.73
N GLN A 82 6.47 11.43 -17.12
CA GLN A 82 5.95 12.64 -16.48
C GLN A 82 6.37 12.75 -15.01
N ILE A 83 6.89 11.67 -14.41
CA ILE A 83 7.33 11.66 -13.02
C ILE A 83 8.71 12.33 -12.94
N PRO A 84 8.87 13.39 -12.11
CA PRO A 84 10.15 14.05 -11.93
C PRO A 84 11.24 13.05 -11.56
N ARG A 85 12.42 13.17 -12.21
CA ARG A 85 13.59 12.30 -12.04
C ARG A 85 13.48 10.88 -12.62
N LEU A 86 12.33 10.50 -13.18
CA LEU A 86 12.16 9.22 -13.89
C LEU A 86 11.97 9.39 -15.41
N SER A 87 12.07 10.61 -15.94
CA SER A 87 11.87 10.89 -17.37
C SER A 87 12.84 10.18 -18.32
N SER A 88 14.02 9.78 -17.83
CA SER A 88 15.01 8.98 -18.56
C SER A 88 14.89 7.47 -18.31
N CYS A 89 14.00 7.03 -17.42
CA CYS A 89 13.76 5.62 -17.17
C CYS A 89 12.95 5.04 -18.33
N ALA A 90 13.56 4.13 -19.09
CA ALA A 90 12.89 3.48 -20.21
C ALA A 90 11.69 2.62 -19.79
N SER A 91 11.79 1.97 -18.62
CA SER A 91 10.72 1.16 -18.01
C SER A 91 11.03 0.86 -16.55
N LEU A 92 10.00 0.73 -15.72
CA LEU A 92 10.11 0.15 -14.38
C LEU A 92 9.73 -1.34 -14.43
N PRO A 93 10.40 -2.22 -13.67
CA PRO A 93 10.00 -3.62 -13.55
C PRO A 93 8.72 -3.70 -12.69
N THR A 94 7.59 -3.95 -13.33
CA THR A 94 6.25 -3.98 -12.69
C THR A 94 5.53 -5.32 -12.87
N ASP A 95 6.15 -6.28 -13.54
CA ASP A 95 5.61 -7.62 -13.81
C ASP A 95 5.66 -8.52 -12.58
N LYS A 96 6.59 -8.26 -11.65
CA LYS A 96 6.72 -8.99 -10.39
C LYS A 96 7.21 -8.10 -9.26
N VAL A 97 6.30 -7.75 -8.36
CA VAL A 97 6.55 -6.84 -7.22
C VAL A 97 6.18 -7.47 -5.89
N GLY A 98 6.67 -6.90 -4.79
CA GLY A 98 6.22 -7.21 -3.43
C GLY A 98 5.30 -6.12 -2.89
N ALA A 99 4.42 -6.47 -1.95
CA ALA A 99 3.62 -5.51 -1.19
C ALA A 99 3.85 -5.66 0.31
N PHE A 100 3.98 -4.57 1.04
CA PHE A 100 4.03 -4.62 2.49
C PHE A 100 3.32 -3.42 3.09
N GLY A 101 2.89 -3.55 4.34
CA GLY A 101 2.29 -2.43 5.05
C GLY A 101 2.05 -2.73 6.52
N HIS A 102 1.92 -1.64 7.28
CA HIS A 102 1.56 -1.68 8.70
C HIS A 102 0.05 -1.60 8.88
N SER A 103 -0.45 -2.27 9.93
CA SER A 103 -1.87 -2.25 10.30
C SER A 103 -2.74 -2.64 9.10
N PHE A 104 -3.70 -1.80 8.70
CA PHE A 104 -4.57 -2.05 7.57
C PHE A 104 -3.82 -2.20 6.23
N GLY A 105 -2.63 -1.60 6.09
CA GLY A 105 -1.77 -1.80 4.93
C GLY A 105 -1.25 -3.24 4.78
N GLY A 106 -1.10 -3.97 5.89
CA GLY A 106 -0.71 -5.38 5.85
C GLY A 106 -1.86 -6.28 5.38
N ALA A 107 -3.11 -5.95 5.74
CA ALA A 107 -4.28 -6.60 5.16
C ALA A 107 -4.39 -6.33 3.65
N THR A 108 -4.15 -5.08 3.21
CA THR A 108 -4.07 -4.72 1.79
C THR A 108 -3.00 -5.53 1.06
N ALA A 109 -1.81 -5.68 1.64
CA ALA A 109 -0.73 -6.48 1.06
C ALA A 109 -1.15 -7.95 0.84
N LEU A 110 -1.88 -8.55 1.79
CA LEU A 110 -2.39 -9.91 1.62
C LEU A 110 -3.47 -9.98 0.51
N GLN A 111 -4.42 -9.05 0.52
CA GLN A 111 -5.52 -9.03 -0.45
C GLN A 111 -5.01 -8.85 -1.89
N LEU A 112 -3.92 -8.10 -2.09
CA LEU A 112 -3.28 -7.94 -3.40
C LEU A 112 -2.76 -9.25 -3.99
N LEU A 113 -2.25 -10.17 -3.17
CA LEU A 113 -1.77 -11.48 -3.63
C LEU A 113 -2.87 -12.35 -4.23
N LEU A 114 -4.14 -12.04 -3.91
CA LEU A 114 -5.30 -12.67 -4.54
C LEU A 114 -5.78 -11.88 -5.76
N ASN A 115 -5.81 -10.55 -5.66
CA ASN A 115 -6.45 -9.70 -6.66
C ASN A 115 -5.60 -9.47 -7.92
N ASP A 116 -4.27 -9.49 -7.79
CA ASP A 116 -3.36 -9.10 -8.87
C ASP A 116 -2.09 -9.94 -8.86
N THR A 117 -1.95 -10.81 -9.87
CA THR A 117 -0.88 -11.80 -9.97
C THR A 117 0.53 -11.21 -10.11
N ARG A 118 0.66 -9.89 -10.35
CA ARG A 118 1.96 -9.21 -10.36
C ARG A 118 2.54 -9.07 -8.95
N PHE A 119 1.70 -9.08 -7.92
CA PHE A 119 2.15 -9.09 -6.52
C PHE A 119 2.51 -10.53 -6.14
N ALA A 120 3.81 -10.80 -5.98
CA ALA A 120 4.33 -12.16 -5.83
C ALA A 120 4.73 -12.53 -4.39
N VAL A 121 4.83 -11.54 -3.50
CA VAL A 121 5.20 -11.73 -2.09
C VAL A 121 4.59 -10.59 -1.28
N GLY A 122 4.24 -10.87 -0.03
CA GLY A 122 3.81 -9.80 0.86
C GLY A 122 4.27 -9.90 2.31
N ALA A 123 4.13 -8.80 3.03
CA ALA A 123 4.38 -8.73 4.46
C ALA A 123 3.34 -7.87 5.19
N ASN A 124 2.92 -8.34 6.35
CA ASN A 124 2.03 -7.62 7.25
C ASN A 124 2.79 -7.25 8.53
N PHE A 125 2.91 -5.96 8.79
CA PHE A 125 3.45 -5.42 10.04
C PHE A 125 2.30 -5.09 10.99
N ASP A 126 2.07 -5.97 11.94
CA ASP A 126 1.15 -5.81 13.09
C ASP A 126 -0.30 -5.49 12.73
N GLY A 127 -0.74 -5.89 11.53
CA GLY A 127 -2.10 -5.71 11.06
C GLY A 127 -3.01 -6.87 11.36
N ILE A 128 -4.26 -6.56 11.72
CA ILE A 128 -5.36 -7.51 11.67
C ILE A 128 -5.68 -7.77 10.18
N LEU A 129 -5.81 -9.05 9.82
CA LEU A 129 -6.15 -9.45 8.45
C LEU A 129 -7.67 -9.40 8.24
N PHE A 130 -8.08 -9.00 7.03
CA PHE A 130 -9.46 -8.87 6.58
C PHE A 130 -9.58 -9.36 5.14
N GLY A 131 -10.81 -9.41 4.63
CA GLY A 131 -11.10 -9.66 3.22
C GLY A 131 -11.18 -11.12 2.83
N PHE A 132 -11.65 -11.37 1.62
CA PHE A 132 -11.92 -12.72 1.10
C PHE A 132 -10.67 -13.60 1.04
N VAL A 133 -9.48 -13.00 0.93
CA VAL A 133 -8.21 -13.72 0.92
C VAL A 133 -7.97 -14.58 2.18
N ILE A 134 -8.58 -14.23 3.33
CA ILE A 134 -8.46 -15.05 4.55
C ILE A 134 -9.30 -16.33 4.46
N GLU A 135 -10.32 -16.36 3.60
CA GLU A 135 -11.20 -17.51 3.39
C GLU A 135 -10.61 -18.51 2.38
N VAL A 136 -10.04 -17.98 1.30
CA VAL A 136 -9.51 -18.80 0.18
C VAL A 136 -8.02 -19.06 0.24
N GLY A 137 -7.27 -18.21 0.96
CA GLY A 137 -5.81 -18.28 1.04
C GLY A 137 -5.09 -17.78 -0.21
N THR A 138 -3.77 -17.88 -0.20
CA THR A 138 -2.87 -17.60 -1.33
C THR A 138 -1.66 -18.54 -1.26
N ASP A 139 -1.15 -18.96 -2.42
CA ASP A 139 0.08 -19.73 -2.52
C ASP A 139 1.35 -18.84 -2.51
N SER A 140 1.16 -17.52 -2.62
CA SER A 140 2.26 -16.56 -2.60
C SER A 140 2.88 -16.46 -1.20
N PRO A 141 4.22 -16.38 -1.08
CA PRO A 141 4.87 -16.21 0.22
C PRO A 141 4.38 -14.96 0.96
N PHE A 142 4.05 -15.12 2.24
CA PHE A 142 3.57 -14.03 3.08
C PHE A 142 4.19 -14.05 4.48
N ILE A 143 4.70 -12.91 4.94
CA ILE A 143 5.33 -12.78 6.26
C ILE A 143 4.40 -12.03 7.22
N LEU A 144 4.25 -12.57 8.43
CA LEU A 144 3.52 -11.93 9.53
C LEU A 144 4.51 -11.46 10.59
N PHE A 145 4.61 -10.15 10.79
CA PHE A 145 5.37 -9.55 11.88
C PHE A 145 4.38 -8.99 12.91
N GLY A 146 4.17 -9.71 14.01
CA GLY A 146 3.32 -9.23 15.10
C GLY A 146 4.13 -8.47 16.16
N THR A 147 3.51 -7.49 16.80
CA THR A 147 3.98 -6.99 18.08
C THR A 147 3.28 -7.73 19.20
N ASN A 148 4.01 -8.04 20.28
CA ASN A 148 3.38 -8.55 21.48
C ASN A 148 2.85 -7.34 22.26
N PRO A 149 1.55 -7.24 22.59
CA PRO A 149 1.11 -6.26 23.56
C PRO A 149 1.90 -6.54 24.84
N ARG A 150 2.66 -5.56 25.34
CA ARG A 150 3.41 -5.72 26.61
C ARG A 150 2.45 -6.34 27.63
N MET A 151 2.71 -7.59 28.01
CA MET A 151 2.10 -8.14 29.22
C MET A 151 2.49 -7.17 30.32
N LYS A 152 1.50 -6.55 30.96
CA LYS A 152 1.77 -5.79 32.18
C LYS A 152 2.34 -6.81 33.16
N ASP A 153 3.63 -6.68 33.46
CA ASP A 153 4.22 -7.29 34.66
C ASP A 153 3.45 -6.79 35.90
#